data_AF-A0A348RYE8-F1
#
_entry.id   AF-A0A348RYE8-F1
#
_cell.length_a   1.000
_cell.length_b   1.000
_cell.length_c   1.000
_cell.angle_alpha   90.00
_cell.angle_beta   90.00
_cell.angle_gamma   90.00
#
_symmetry.space_group_name_H-M   'P 1'
#
loop_
_entity.id
_entity.type
_entity.pdbx_description
1 polymer ?
#
loop_
_entity_poly.entity_id
_entity_poly.type
_entity_poly.pdbx_seq_one_letter_code
_entity_poly.pdbx_strand_id
1 'polypeptide(L)'
;MKRAERLKTINFYILAAVCVLLMGCGMGEKDEGWRTSDSVDGAADHLSDAFNESSNNLKKHAKEASNAMHKKKYRSALISLQEIKLSGEVESAKEGMAVRDSLVNLEEELIYAIENGDKNAQKTYDLLKRVNRN
;
A
#
# COMPACT_ATOMS: atom_id res chain seq x y z
N MET A 1 37.75 -34.61 -38.27
CA MET A 1 37.11 -34.67 -36.93
C MET A 1 37.10 -33.34 -36.14
N LYS A 2 37.47 -32.17 -36.70
CA LYS A 2 37.54 -30.88 -35.95
C LYS A 2 36.33 -29.93 -36.06
N ARG A 3 35.40 -30.16 -37.00
CA ARG A 3 34.23 -29.27 -37.23
C ARG A 3 32.99 -29.61 -36.40
N ALA A 4 32.75 -30.89 -36.11
CA ALA A 4 31.56 -31.33 -35.38
C ALA A 4 31.59 -30.95 -33.88
N GLU A 5 32.78 -30.89 -33.28
CA GLU A 5 32.99 -30.50 -31.89
C GLU A 5 32.61 -29.01 -31.66
N ARG A 6 33.01 -28.11 -32.57
CA ARG A 6 32.77 -26.67 -32.43
C ARG A 6 31.29 -26.29 -32.54
N LEU A 7 30.52 -27.00 -33.36
CA LEU A 7 29.07 -26.78 -33.50
C LEU A 7 28.32 -27.14 -32.22
N LYS A 8 28.73 -28.21 -31.51
CA LYS A 8 28.15 -28.58 -30.22
C LYS A 8 28.46 -27.56 -29.13
N THR A 9 29.69 -27.04 -29.10
CA THR A 9 30.09 -26.01 -28.13
C THR A 9 29.33 -24.70 -28.35
N ILE A 10 29.17 -24.26 -29.60
CA ILE A 10 28.41 -23.04 -29.93
C ILE A 10 26.94 -23.20 -29.54
N ASN A 11 26.33 -24.36 -29.80
CA ASN A 11 24.93 -24.62 -29.45
C ASN A 11 24.71 -24.67 -27.93
N PHE A 12 25.70 -25.15 -27.17
CA PHE A 12 25.67 -25.15 -25.70
C PHE A 12 25.77 -23.74 -25.10
N TYR A 13 26.64 -22.87 -25.64
CA TYR A 13 26.77 -21.49 -25.17
C TYR A 13 25.54 -20.63 -25.48
N ILE A 14 24.92 -20.82 -26.66
CA ILE A 14 23.67 -20.12 -27.00
C ILE A 14 22.53 -20.57 -26.08
N LEU A 15 22.41 -21.87 -25.81
CA LEU A 15 21.38 -22.41 -24.92
C LEU A 15 21.58 -21.96 -23.47
N ALA A 16 22.82 -21.91 -22.98
CA ALA A 16 23.15 -21.40 -21.65
C ALA A 16 22.86 -19.89 -21.51
N ALA A 17 23.12 -19.09 -22.55
CA ALA A 17 22.83 -17.66 -22.54
C ALA A 17 21.31 -17.36 -22.50
N VAL A 18 20.49 -18.18 -23.16
CA VAL A 18 19.01 -18.07 -23.10
C VAL A 18 18.48 -18.42 -21.71
N CYS A 19 19.05 -19.42 -21.02
CA CYS A 19 18.64 -19.76 -19.66
C CYS A 19 18.97 -18.67 -18.62
N VAL A 20 20.08 -17.94 -18.79
CA VAL A 20 20.43 -16.82 -17.89
C VAL A 20 19.49 -15.61 -18.11
N LEU A 21 19.04 -15.37 -19.34
CA LEU A 21 18.06 -14.32 -19.64
C LEU A 21 16.67 -14.59 -19.03
N LEU A 22 16.28 -15.86 -18.87
CA LEU A 22 14.97 -16.22 -18.30
C LEU A 22 14.95 -16.22 -16.76
N MET A 23 16.10 -16.22 -16.09
CA MET A 23 16.18 -16.06 -14.63
C MET A 23 16.31 -14.59 -14.20
N GLY A 24 16.30 -13.64 -15.15
CA GLY A 24 16.52 -12.20 -14.91
C GLY A 24 15.26 -11.33 -14.72
N CYS A 25 14.06 -11.90 -14.71
CA CYS A 25 12.81 -11.14 -14.47
C CYS A 25 12.07 -11.62 -13.22
N GLY A 26 12.82 -11.81 -12.13
CA GLY A 26 12.32 -12.29 -10.85
C GLY A 26 12.73 -11.39 -9.68
N MET A 27 12.69 -10.07 -9.86
CA MET A 27 12.70 -9.11 -8.77
C MET A 27 12.15 -7.81 -9.33
N GLY A 28 10.82 -7.70 -9.38
CA GLY A 28 10.19 -6.41 -9.60
C GLY A 28 10.59 -5.53 -8.43
N GLU A 29 11.47 -4.56 -8.69
CA GLU A 29 11.63 -3.39 -7.85
C GLU A 29 10.23 -2.88 -7.54
N LYS A 30 9.79 -3.01 -6.29
CA LYS A 30 8.55 -2.39 -5.88
C LYS A 30 8.76 -0.89 -6.12
N ASP A 31 7.92 -0.30 -6.96
CA ASP A 31 7.86 1.14 -7.19
C ASP A 31 7.40 1.86 -5.90
N GLU A 32 8.27 1.92 -4.88
CA GLU A 32 7.98 2.46 -3.55
C GLU A 32 8.42 3.92 -3.44
N GLY A 33 7.84 4.80 -4.26
CA GLY A 33 8.18 6.23 -4.17
C GLY A 33 7.51 6.95 -3.00
N TRP A 34 6.35 6.46 -2.54
CA TRP A 34 5.47 7.24 -1.66
C TRP A 34 4.73 6.44 -0.58
N ARG A 35 4.73 5.10 -0.65
CA ARG A 35 4.14 4.27 0.40
C ARG A 35 5.03 4.34 1.63
N THR A 36 4.42 4.50 2.78
CA THR A 36 5.14 4.48 4.06
C THR A 36 5.02 3.11 4.73
N SER A 37 4.07 2.26 4.30
CA SER A 37 3.89 0.90 4.80
C SER A 37 3.34 -0.06 3.74
N ASP A 38 3.65 -1.35 3.92
CA ASP A 38 3.10 -2.49 3.18
C ASP A 38 1.87 -3.13 3.86
N SER A 39 1.44 -2.58 5.00
CA SER A 39 0.27 -3.08 5.74
C SER A 39 -0.56 -1.97 6.37
N VAL A 40 -1.83 -2.28 6.64
CA VAL A 40 -2.77 -1.39 7.35
C VAL A 40 -2.30 -1.06 8.77
N ASP A 41 -1.65 -2.00 9.46
CA ASP A 41 -1.12 -1.76 10.80
C ASP A 41 0.09 -0.81 10.77
N GLY A 42 1.04 -1.04 9.85
CA GLY A 42 2.19 -0.12 9.72
C GLY A 42 1.77 1.28 9.24
N ALA A 43 0.75 1.37 8.38
CA ALA A 43 0.20 2.66 7.97
C ALA A 43 -0.49 3.37 9.14
N ALA A 44 -1.15 2.62 10.03
CA ALA A 44 -1.76 3.16 11.24
C ALA A 44 -0.72 3.72 12.22
N ASP A 45 0.40 3.04 12.40
CA ASP A 45 1.51 3.52 13.23
C ASP A 45 2.09 4.81 12.64
N HIS A 46 2.39 4.80 11.33
CA HIS A 46 2.95 5.96 10.63
C HIS A 46 2.01 7.16 10.61
N LEU A 47 0.69 6.94 10.53
CA LEU A 47 -0.30 7.99 10.63
C LEU A 47 -0.27 8.67 11.99
N SER A 48 -0.23 7.90 13.08
CA SER A 48 -0.14 8.46 14.43
C SER A 48 1.15 9.26 14.62
N ASP A 49 2.27 8.75 14.11
CA ASP A 49 3.58 9.39 14.22
C ASP A 49 3.70 10.66 13.37
N ALA A 50 3.09 10.68 12.18
CA ALA A 50 3.07 11.85 11.32
C ALA A 50 2.35 13.04 11.96
N PHE A 51 1.30 12.77 12.75
CA PHE A 51 0.47 13.80 13.36
C PHE A 51 0.77 14.08 14.84
N ASN A 52 1.87 13.55 15.38
CA ASN A 52 2.15 13.69 16.82
C ASN A 52 2.44 15.14 17.25
N GLU A 53 2.88 16.00 16.33
CA GLU A 53 3.18 17.41 16.58
C GLU A 53 2.14 18.38 16.02
N SER A 54 1.09 17.86 15.35
CA SER A 54 0.04 18.67 14.72
C SER A 54 -0.92 19.30 15.73
N SER A 55 -1.88 20.09 15.21
CA SER A 55 -2.98 20.64 16.00
C SER A 55 -3.72 19.54 16.79
N ASN A 56 -4.28 19.90 17.96
CA ASN A 56 -4.96 18.95 18.84
C ASN A 56 -6.09 18.18 18.13
N ASN A 57 -6.78 18.82 17.18
CA ASN A 57 -7.86 18.18 16.42
C ASN A 57 -7.31 17.16 15.42
N LEU A 58 -6.33 17.54 14.59
CA LEU A 58 -5.72 16.62 13.62
C LEU A 58 -5.05 15.43 14.31
N LYS A 59 -4.29 15.70 15.38
CA LYS A 59 -3.67 14.66 16.21
C LYS A 59 -4.70 13.69 16.78
N LYS A 60 -5.86 14.20 17.22
CA LYS A 60 -6.96 13.36 17.72
C LYS A 60 -7.52 12.47 16.61
N HIS A 61 -7.90 13.03 15.46
CA HIS A 61 -8.45 12.25 14.35
C HIS A 61 -7.45 11.23 13.81
N ALA A 62 -6.16 11.57 13.73
CA ALA A 62 -5.10 10.63 13.33
C ALA A 62 -4.97 9.47 14.30
N LYS A 63 -5.02 9.73 15.62
CA LYS A 63 -5.04 8.67 16.63
C LYS A 63 -6.31 7.82 16.57
N GLU A 64 -7.47 8.42 16.31
CA GLU A 64 -8.73 7.69 16.16
C GLU A 64 -8.71 6.78 14.93
N ALA A 65 -8.21 7.29 13.80
CA ALA A 65 -7.99 6.52 12.58
C ALA A 65 -7.03 5.34 12.82
N SER A 66 -5.85 5.61 13.37
CA SER A 66 -4.82 4.61 13.69
C SER A 66 -5.38 3.49 14.59
N ASN A 67 -6.01 3.86 15.71
CA ASN A 67 -6.64 2.90 16.61
C ASN A 67 -7.75 2.08 15.95
N ALA A 68 -8.52 2.69 15.04
CA ALA A 68 -9.58 2.01 14.32
C ALA A 68 -9.01 1.02 13.30
N MET A 69 -7.92 1.37 12.62
CA MET A 69 -7.20 0.50 11.68
C MET A 69 -6.68 -0.77 12.38
N HIS A 70 -5.94 -0.62 13.49
CA HIS A 70 -5.48 -1.77 14.29
C HIS A 70 -6.61 -2.68 14.79
N LYS A 71 -7.78 -2.09 15.07
CA LYS A 71 -8.96 -2.83 15.57
C LYS A 71 -9.87 -3.34 14.45
N LYS A 72 -9.46 -3.21 13.18
CA LYS A 72 -10.26 -3.56 11.99
C LYS A 72 -11.64 -2.89 11.98
N LYS A 73 -11.75 -1.72 12.60
CA LYS A 73 -12.96 -0.88 12.61
C LYS A 73 -12.96 0.03 11.38
N TYR A 74 -13.01 -0.58 10.19
CA TYR A 74 -12.73 0.10 8.93
C TYR A 74 -13.56 1.35 8.68
N ARG A 75 -14.86 1.32 9.02
CA ARG A 75 -15.73 2.49 8.83
C ARG A 75 -15.30 3.67 9.70
N SER A 76 -14.92 3.43 10.95
CA SER A 76 -14.42 4.47 11.85
C SER A 76 -13.08 5.02 11.39
N ALA A 77 -12.19 4.14 10.91
CA ALA A 77 -10.92 4.55 10.31
C ALA A 77 -11.15 5.49 9.11
N LEU A 78 -12.02 5.09 8.18
CA LEU A 78 -12.36 5.89 7.01
C LEU A 78 -12.93 7.26 7.39
N ILE A 79 -13.88 7.32 8.32
CA ILE A 79 -14.49 8.59 8.75
C ILE A 79 -13.43 9.52 9.32
N SER A 80 -12.58 9.03 10.21
CA SER A 80 -11.53 9.83 10.86
C SER A 80 -10.49 10.33 9.84
N LEU A 81 -10.12 9.50 8.86
CA LEU A 81 -9.26 9.91 7.74
C LEU A 81 -9.90 11.00 6.87
N GLN A 82 -11.22 10.95 6.68
CA GLN A 82 -11.94 12.00 5.94
C GLN A 82 -12.04 13.29 6.74
N GLU A 83 -12.20 13.24 8.06
CA GLU A 83 -12.16 14.43 8.91
C GLU A 83 -10.83 15.17 8.78
N ILE A 84 -9.71 14.42 8.75
CA ILE A 84 -8.38 15.00 8.48
C ILE A 84 -8.33 15.60 7.06
N LYS A 85 -8.73 14.84 6.03
CA LYS A 85 -8.65 15.29 4.62
C LYS A 85 -9.51 16.53 4.34
N LEU A 86 -10.69 16.63 4.96
CA LEU A 86 -11.65 17.71 4.75
C LEU A 86 -11.42 18.92 5.63
N SER A 87 -10.57 18.82 6.67
CA SER A 87 -10.27 19.94 7.56
C SER A 87 -9.62 21.13 6.84
N GLY A 88 -8.84 20.87 5.80
CA GLY A 88 -7.97 21.88 5.17
C GLY A 88 -6.80 22.33 6.06
N GLU A 89 -6.60 21.67 7.21
CA GLU A 89 -5.58 22.02 8.21
C GLU A 89 -4.29 21.21 8.08
N VAL A 90 -4.19 20.28 7.11
CA VAL A 90 -2.96 19.50 6.89
C VAL A 90 -1.89 20.40 6.27
N GLU A 91 -0.82 20.68 7.02
CA GLU A 91 0.18 21.68 6.64
C GLU A 91 1.43 21.05 6.00
N SER A 92 1.79 19.82 6.39
CA SER A 92 3.03 19.19 5.93
C SER A 92 2.82 18.10 4.87
N ALA A 93 3.80 17.96 3.98
CA ALA A 93 3.83 16.87 3.01
C ALA A 93 3.86 15.49 3.69
N LYS A 94 4.50 15.37 4.86
CA LYS A 94 4.57 14.14 5.64
C LYS A 94 3.17 13.68 6.09
N GLU A 95 2.39 14.59 6.68
CA GLU A 95 1.01 14.33 7.09
C GLU A 95 0.12 13.97 5.89
N GLY A 96 0.22 14.73 4.81
CA GLY A 96 -0.52 14.46 3.58
C GLY A 96 -0.21 13.08 2.98
N MET A 97 1.06 12.69 2.98
CA MET A 97 1.47 11.34 2.55
C MET A 97 0.94 10.26 3.49
N ALA A 98 1.03 10.44 4.80
CA ALA A 98 0.55 9.48 5.78
C ALA A 98 -0.97 9.22 5.64
N VAL A 99 -1.78 10.27 5.39
CA VAL A 99 -3.22 10.11 5.12
C VAL A 99 -3.46 9.33 3.83
N ARG A 100 -2.75 9.66 2.75
CA ARG A 100 -2.90 8.96 1.46
C ARG A 100 -2.51 7.50 1.55
N ASP A 101 -1.39 7.20 2.21
CA ASP A 101 -0.89 5.85 2.40
C ASP A 101 -1.83 5.02 3.28
N SER A 102 -2.37 5.63 4.35
CA SER A 102 -3.40 5.01 5.20
C SER A 102 -4.66 4.65 4.42
N LEU A 103 -5.11 5.52 3.51
CA LEU A 103 -6.29 5.24 2.68
C LEU A 103 -6.07 4.08 1.71
N VAL A 104 -4.88 3.98 1.12
CA VAL A 104 -4.56 2.87 0.20
C VAL A 104 -4.42 1.55 0.95
N ASN A 105 -3.69 1.52 2.06
CA ASN A 105 -3.58 0.31 2.88
C ASN A 105 -4.95 -0.11 3.47
N LEU A 106 -5.82 0.86 3.81
CA LEU A 106 -7.19 0.57 4.22
C LEU A 106 -8.02 -0.01 3.07
N GLU A 107 -7.87 0.48 1.84
CA GLU A 107 -8.55 -0.08 0.66
C GLU A 107 -8.12 -1.54 0.42
N GLU A 108 -6.83 -1.82 0.51
CA GLU A 108 -6.27 -3.17 0.38
C GLU A 108 -6.84 -4.11 1.45
N GLU A 109 -6.80 -3.72 2.73
CA GLU A 109 -7.35 -4.53 3.83
C GLU A 109 -8.86 -4.76 3.68
N LEU A 110 -9.60 -3.76 3.18
CA LEU A 110 -11.03 -3.91 2.88
C LEU A 110 -11.27 -4.97 1.80
N ILE A 111 -10.47 -4.98 0.73
CA ILE A 111 -10.57 -5.99 -0.33
C ILE A 111 -10.31 -7.38 0.26
N TYR A 112 -9.23 -7.56 1.03
CA TYR A 112 -8.94 -8.82 1.70
C TYR A 112 -10.09 -9.27 2.61
N ALA A 113 -10.68 -8.35 3.39
CA ALA A 113 -11.81 -8.69 4.26
C ALA A 113 -13.07 -9.08 3.46
N ILE A 114 -13.33 -8.43 2.32
CA ILE A 114 -14.43 -8.77 1.40
C ILE A 114 -14.25 -10.17 0.82
N GLU A 115 -13.05 -10.52 0.37
CA GLU A 115 -12.71 -11.86 -0.14
C GLU A 115 -12.95 -12.95 0.92
N ASN A 116 -12.78 -12.61 2.19
CA ASN A 116 -13.08 -13.47 3.34
C ASN A 116 -14.55 -13.41 3.82
N GLY A 117 -15.43 -12.70 3.09
CA GLY A 117 -16.87 -12.67 3.35
C GLY A 117 -17.36 -11.58 4.32
N ASP A 118 -16.54 -10.58 4.66
CA ASP A 118 -16.96 -9.48 5.52
C ASP A 118 -17.88 -8.48 4.79
N LYS A 119 -19.18 -8.57 5.08
CA LYS A 119 -20.19 -7.66 4.53
C LYS A 119 -20.07 -6.22 5.02
N ASN A 120 -19.47 -5.98 6.19
CA ASN A 120 -19.24 -4.63 6.70
C ASN A 120 -18.03 -3.99 6.02
N ALA A 121 -17.03 -4.78 5.64
CA ALA A 121 -15.94 -4.33 4.77
C ALA A 121 -16.50 -3.89 3.40
N GLN A 122 -17.37 -4.68 2.77
CA GLN A 122 -18.02 -4.28 1.50
C GLN A 122 -18.70 -2.91 1.59
N LYS A 123 -19.54 -2.69 2.60
CA LYS A 123 -20.24 -1.41 2.79
C LYS A 123 -19.27 -0.24 2.97
N THR A 124 -18.15 -0.48 3.65
CA THR A 124 -17.12 0.53 3.89
C THR A 124 -16.33 0.82 2.62
N TYR A 125 -15.98 -0.21 1.85
CA TYR A 125 -15.35 -0.07 0.53
C TYR A 125 -16.23 0.72 -0.43
N ASP A 126 -17.53 0.43 -0.49
CA ASP A 126 -18.47 1.21 -1.30
C ASP A 126 -18.54 2.68 -0.87
N LEU A 127 -18.44 2.95 0.44
CA LEU A 127 -18.35 4.30 0.97
C LEU A 127 -17.04 4.98 0.53
N LEU A 128 -15.91 4.31 0.67
CA LEU A 128 -14.60 4.80 0.21
C LEU A 128 -14.65 5.19 -1.28
N LYS A 129 -15.21 4.32 -2.14
CA LYS A 129 -15.35 4.61 -3.58
C LYS A 129 -16.24 5.82 -3.86
N ARG A 130 -17.31 6.03 -3.10
CA ARG A 130 -18.15 7.24 -3.24
C ARG A 130 -17.39 8.50 -2.87
N VAL A 131 -16.61 8.45 -1.78
CA VAL A 131 -15.86 9.61 -1.30
C VAL A 131 -14.69 9.96 -2.21
N ASN A 132 -14.04 8.97 -2.85
CA ASN A 132 -12.92 9.22 -3.77
C ASN A 132 -13.35 9.63 -5.20
N ARG A 133 -14.63 9.53 -5.54
CA ARG A 133 -15.16 9.97 -6.84
C ARG A 133 -15.49 11.47 -6.89
N ASN A 134 -15.56 12.11 -5.73
CA ASN A 134 -15.84 13.53 -5.55
C ASN A 134 -14.56 14.29 -5.21
#